data_AF-U7QYM4-F1
#
_entry.id   AF-U7QYM4-F1
#
_cell.length_a   1.000
_cell.length_b   1.000
_cell.length_c   1.000
_cell.angle_alpha   90.00
_cell.angle_beta   90.00
_cell.angle_gamma   90.00
#
_symmetry.space_group_name_H-M   'P 1'
#
loop_
_entity.id
_entity.type
_entity.pdbx_description
1 polymer ?
#
loop_
_entity_poly.entity_id
_entity_poly.type
_entity_poly.pdbx_seq_one_letter_code
_entity_poly.pdbx_strand_id
1 'polypeptide(L)'
;MANQNLSESLFKPRQKHQETSTLVKHRHPRLIAGNYNTLDGNSHGSWYRMINRLMWIWRGIDPFEIEEVLCRIAMANAQRSDDNLLDTVVGYRKGNWIFEWSHQAMLWQQRALQTEQAAEAGNFWLKAANLYSIAGYPHLKGDDLSQQAVVLANKAYENAARCSDYQLRKIEFKLKEGGCVTGFLHLPQRPQGPSPTILVCGSLDNLQSDYYQLFRDYLAPLGFAMLTVDMPSVGYCSRLRLTQDTCTLHQQIIHQLNNIPWIDHTRVGVLGFRFGANIAVRLAYLESKRIKCIATFGAIVHEWLNSAERQQSAPVMYLDMFASRMGIYNVDENAFRLELGCYSLKKQGLLGRRCSVPMLAGYWQNDIFSPKEESKLIAMSSMDGKLLTIPITPVYSSFNKALQETSQWLKNKMG
;
A
#
# COMPACT_ATOMS: atom_id res chain seq x y z
N MET A 1 -15.02 -40.69 35.21
CA MET A 1 -14.37 -39.55 34.55
C MET A 1 -13.08 -40.08 33.93
N ALA A 2 -13.00 -40.19 32.61
CA ALA A 2 -11.82 -40.74 31.95
C ALA A 2 -10.66 -39.73 32.04
N ASN A 3 -9.52 -40.16 32.60
CA ASN A 3 -8.29 -39.38 32.67
C ASN A 3 -7.85 -39.00 31.25
N GLN A 4 -7.81 -37.70 30.94
CA GLN A 4 -7.22 -37.20 29.69
C GLN A 4 -5.76 -37.64 29.63
N ASN A 5 -5.41 -38.32 28.55
CA ASN A 5 -4.07 -38.85 28.31
C ASN A 5 -3.08 -37.67 28.12
N LEU A 6 -2.16 -37.49 29.06
CA LEU A 6 -1.19 -36.38 29.07
C LEU A 6 -0.38 -36.28 27.77
N SER A 7 -0.11 -37.41 27.11
CA SER A 7 0.57 -37.47 25.81
C SER A 7 -0.24 -36.81 24.69
N GLU A 8 -1.56 -36.94 24.66
CA GLU A 8 -2.42 -36.25 23.68
C GLU A 8 -2.45 -34.74 23.90
N SER A 9 -2.25 -34.27 25.13
CA SER A 9 -2.17 -32.83 25.43
C SER A 9 -0.81 -32.23 25.03
N LEU A 10 0.28 -33.00 25.19
CA LEU A 10 1.66 -32.56 24.94
C LEU A 10 2.04 -32.59 23.46
N PHE A 11 1.47 -33.51 22.68
CA PHE A 11 1.77 -33.69 21.25
C PHE A 11 0.69 -33.15 20.31
N LYS A 12 -0.32 -32.43 20.81
CA LYS A 12 -1.22 -31.65 19.94
C LYS A 12 -0.37 -30.73 19.06
N PRO A 13 -0.55 -30.76 17.73
CA PRO A 13 0.19 -29.87 16.84
C PRO A 13 -0.10 -28.43 17.25
N ARG A 14 0.87 -27.80 17.93
CA ARG A 14 0.79 -26.38 18.24
C ARG A 14 0.79 -25.64 16.91
N GLN A 15 -0.26 -24.87 16.64
CA GLN A 15 -0.24 -23.91 15.55
C GLN A 15 0.92 -22.94 15.83
N LYS A 16 2.02 -23.10 15.08
CA LYS A 16 3.22 -22.28 15.26
C LYS A 16 2.99 -20.83 14.80
N HIS A 17 2.03 -20.62 13.90
CA HIS A 17 1.71 -19.33 13.34
C HIS A 17 0.20 -19.09 13.46
N GLN A 18 -0.16 -17.93 13.97
CA GLN A 18 -1.53 -17.45 14.03
C GLN A 18 -2.00 -17.08 12.61
N GLU A 19 -3.24 -17.42 12.26
CA GLU A 19 -3.81 -17.08 10.95
C GLU A 19 -4.15 -15.59 10.89
N THR A 20 -3.92 -14.96 9.73
CA THR A 20 -3.95 -13.50 9.53
C THR A 20 -5.24 -12.84 10.01
N SER A 21 -6.42 -13.39 9.69
CA SER A 21 -7.71 -12.78 10.04
C SER A 21 -7.99 -12.79 11.55
N THR A 22 -7.20 -13.53 12.33
CA THR A 22 -7.37 -13.62 13.79
C THR A 22 -6.44 -12.69 14.59
N LEU A 23 -5.51 -12.00 13.90
CA LEU A 23 -4.48 -11.16 14.55
C LEU A 23 -5.06 -9.93 15.25
N VAL A 24 -6.14 -9.36 14.69
CA VAL A 24 -6.87 -8.25 15.27
C VAL A 24 -8.18 -8.80 15.85
N LYS A 25 -8.40 -8.58 17.15
CA LYS A 25 -9.59 -9.07 17.85
C LYS A 25 -10.61 -7.97 17.98
N HIS A 26 -11.83 -8.21 17.52
CA HIS A 26 -12.97 -7.30 17.71
C HIS A 26 -13.83 -7.76 18.89
N ARG A 27 -14.33 -6.81 19.70
CA ARG A 27 -15.26 -7.14 20.81
C ARG A 27 -16.60 -7.68 20.34
N HIS A 28 -17.05 -7.27 19.15
CA HIS A 28 -18.29 -7.71 18.54
C HIS A 28 -18.01 -8.32 17.16
N PRO A 29 -18.63 -9.46 16.80
CA PRO A 29 -18.54 -10.02 15.47
C PRO A 29 -19.09 -9.03 14.44
N ARG A 30 -18.36 -8.79 13.35
CA ARG A 30 -18.82 -7.98 12.23
C ARG A 30 -19.29 -8.86 11.07
N LEU A 31 -20.36 -8.43 10.42
CA LEU A 31 -20.80 -9.03 9.17
C LEU A 31 -19.88 -8.58 8.03
N ILE A 32 -19.42 -9.53 7.22
CA ILE A 32 -18.61 -9.23 6.04
C ILE A 32 -19.56 -8.88 4.90
N ALA A 33 -19.75 -7.59 4.67
CA ALA A 33 -20.53 -7.09 3.54
C ALA A 33 -19.66 -7.08 2.28
N GLY A 34 -20.18 -7.66 1.20
CA GLY A 34 -19.51 -7.62 -0.09
C GLY A 34 -19.57 -6.21 -0.70
N ASN A 35 -18.42 -5.70 -1.15
CA ASN A 35 -18.29 -4.37 -1.72
C ASN A 35 -17.23 -4.37 -2.83
N TYR A 36 -17.47 -3.62 -3.92
CA TYR A 36 -16.50 -3.40 -4.99
C TYR A 36 -15.79 -2.06 -4.80
N ASN A 37 -14.47 -2.05 -4.97
CA ASN A 37 -13.69 -0.82 -5.01
C ASN A 37 -12.56 -0.89 -6.06
N THR A 38 -12.35 0.19 -6.81
CA THR A 38 -11.34 0.25 -7.86
C THR A 38 -9.89 0.10 -7.37
N LEU A 39 -9.46 0.83 -6.34
CA LEU A 39 -8.06 0.74 -5.87
C LEU A 39 -7.85 -0.32 -4.79
N ASP A 40 -8.87 -0.72 -4.04
CA ASP A 40 -8.73 -1.69 -2.93
C ASP A 40 -9.21 -3.10 -3.30
N GLY A 41 -9.91 -3.25 -4.44
CA GLY A 41 -10.44 -4.53 -4.90
C GLY A 41 -11.83 -4.88 -4.36
N ASN A 42 -12.19 -6.16 -4.50
CA ASN A 42 -13.52 -6.65 -4.16
C ASN A 42 -13.47 -7.36 -2.82
N SER A 43 -14.31 -6.94 -1.88
CA SER A 43 -14.76 -7.84 -0.82
C SER A 43 -15.88 -8.70 -1.40
N HIS A 44 -15.59 -9.98 -1.63
CA HIS A 44 -16.63 -10.98 -1.80
C HIS A 44 -16.93 -11.51 -0.39
N GLY A 45 -18.21 -11.67 -0.02
CA GLY A 45 -18.59 -12.07 1.35
C GLY A 45 -17.97 -13.38 1.88
N SER A 46 -17.27 -14.12 1.02
CA SER A 46 -16.55 -15.37 1.33
C SER A 46 -15.03 -15.21 1.37
N TRP A 47 -14.49 -14.00 1.36
CA TRP A 47 -13.05 -13.72 1.49
C TRP A 47 -12.83 -12.71 2.62
N TYR A 48 -11.87 -12.99 3.49
CA TYR A 48 -11.37 -12.02 4.46
C TYR A 48 -10.67 -10.88 3.71
N ARG A 49 -9.73 -11.22 2.82
CA ARG A 49 -8.99 -10.26 2.01
C ARG A 49 -9.83 -9.64 0.90
N MET A 50 -9.58 -8.37 0.61
CA MET A 50 -10.11 -7.72 -0.59
C MET A 50 -9.28 -8.15 -1.80
N ILE A 51 -9.95 -8.69 -2.82
CA ILE A 51 -9.29 -9.25 -4.00
C ILE A 51 -9.10 -8.17 -5.06
N ASN A 52 -7.88 -7.71 -5.22
CA ASN A 52 -7.55 -6.51 -5.99
C ASN A 52 -6.96 -6.83 -7.37
N ARG A 53 -7.77 -7.48 -8.20
CA ARG A 53 -7.39 -7.90 -9.57
C ARG A 53 -6.82 -6.76 -10.39
N LEU A 54 -7.46 -5.57 -10.35
CA LEU A 54 -7.01 -4.40 -11.10
C LEU A 54 -5.56 -4.04 -10.76
N MET A 55 -5.26 -3.84 -9.48
CA MET A 55 -3.93 -3.41 -9.07
C MET A 55 -2.89 -4.52 -9.24
N TRP A 56 -3.25 -5.78 -9.02
CA TRP A 56 -2.33 -6.90 -9.21
C TRP A 56 -1.96 -7.10 -10.68
N ILE A 57 -2.94 -6.99 -11.59
CA ILE A 57 -2.69 -7.05 -13.04
C ILE A 57 -1.90 -5.82 -13.50
N TRP A 58 -2.25 -4.62 -13.02
CA TRP A 58 -1.51 -3.40 -13.35
C TRP A 58 -0.05 -3.47 -12.89
N ARG A 59 0.25 -4.15 -11.77
CA ARG A 59 1.61 -4.43 -11.29
C ARG A 59 2.36 -5.46 -12.13
N GLY A 60 1.71 -6.12 -13.10
CA GLY A 60 2.33 -7.04 -14.06
C GLY A 60 2.13 -8.53 -13.78
N ILE A 61 1.16 -8.89 -12.94
CA ILE A 61 0.81 -10.30 -12.71
C ILE A 61 -0.22 -10.75 -13.75
N ASP A 62 -0.04 -11.97 -14.26
CA ASP A 62 -0.95 -12.55 -15.25
C ASP A 62 -2.33 -12.82 -14.64
N PRO A 63 -3.45 -12.41 -15.29
CA PRO A 63 -4.79 -12.69 -14.80
C PRO A 63 -5.08 -14.18 -14.56
N PHE A 64 -4.59 -15.06 -15.43
CA PHE A 64 -4.79 -16.51 -15.28
C PHE A 64 -4.05 -17.05 -14.06
N GLU A 65 -2.86 -16.53 -13.81
CA GLU A 65 -2.07 -16.89 -12.62
C GLU A 65 -2.75 -16.46 -11.33
N ILE A 66 -3.35 -15.26 -11.31
CA ILE A 66 -4.15 -14.79 -10.17
C ILE A 66 -5.30 -15.77 -9.89
N GLU A 67 -6.08 -16.13 -10.90
CA GLU A 67 -7.21 -17.04 -10.72
C GLU A 67 -6.76 -18.45 -10.36
N GLU A 68 -5.63 -18.93 -10.88
CA GLU A 68 -5.07 -20.24 -10.54
C GLU A 68 -4.75 -20.32 -9.03
N VAL A 69 -4.04 -19.32 -8.50
CA VAL A 69 -3.70 -19.24 -7.07
C VAL A 69 -4.96 -19.14 -6.21
N LEU A 70 -5.91 -18.26 -6.59
CA LEU A 70 -7.16 -18.10 -5.86
C LEU A 70 -8.00 -19.38 -5.85
N CYS A 71 -8.02 -20.13 -6.96
CA CYS A 71 -8.69 -21.44 -7.03
C CYS A 71 -8.04 -22.46 -6.08
N ARG A 72 -6.70 -22.53 -6.00
CA ARG A 72 -6.02 -23.43 -5.06
C ARG A 72 -6.37 -23.11 -3.60
N ILE A 73 -6.48 -21.82 -3.26
CA ILE A 73 -6.90 -21.36 -1.93
C ILE A 73 -8.37 -21.76 -1.66
N ALA A 74 -9.28 -21.44 -2.59
CA ALA A 74 -10.71 -21.68 -2.42
C ALA A 74 -11.07 -23.17 -2.33
N MET A 75 -10.43 -24.01 -3.14
CA MET A 75 -10.72 -25.46 -3.22
C MET A 75 -10.06 -26.27 -2.11
N ALA A 76 -9.23 -25.65 -1.26
CA ALA A 76 -8.53 -26.36 -0.21
C ALA A 76 -9.49 -26.96 0.83
N ASN A 77 -9.36 -28.26 1.05
CA ASN A 77 -10.06 -28.99 2.11
C ASN A 77 -9.18 -29.05 3.37
N ALA A 78 -8.88 -27.89 3.93
CA ALA A 78 -8.09 -27.73 5.15
C ALA A 78 -8.84 -26.85 6.15
N GLN A 79 -8.54 -27.01 7.44
CA GLN A 79 -9.15 -26.23 8.51
C GLN A 79 -8.93 -24.73 8.28
N ARG A 80 -10.01 -23.95 8.42
CA ARG A 80 -10.02 -22.49 8.36
C ARG A 80 -10.21 -21.89 9.75
N SER A 81 -9.82 -20.64 9.95
CA SER A 81 -10.16 -19.90 11.18
C SER A 81 -11.62 -19.45 11.17
N ASP A 82 -12.17 -19.19 9.98
CA ASP A 82 -13.60 -19.05 9.71
C ASP A 82 -13.97 -19.85 8.46
N ASP A 83 -14.86 -20.84 8.60
CA ASP A 83 -15.28 -21.72 7.50
C ASP A 83 -16.02 -20.97 6.37
N ASN A 84 -16.51 -19.76 6.63
CA ASN A 84 -17.13 -18.91 5.60
C ASN A 84 -16.09 -18.13 4.77
N LEU A 85 -14.83 -18.08 5.22
CA LEU A 85 -13.78 -17.26 4.60
C LEU A 85 -12.70 -18.12 3.97
N LEU A 86 -12.74 -18.17 2.64
CA LEU A 86 -11.97 -19.10 1.81
C LEU A 86 -10.45 -18.99 2.03
N ASP A 87 -9.92 -17.79 2.25
CA ASP A 87 -8.49 -17.50 2.40
C ASP A 87 -7.92 -17.66 3.81
N THR A 88 -8.70 -18.20 4.74
CA THR A 88 -8.33 -18.29 6.16
C THR A 88 -7.85 -19.68 6.59
N VAL A 89 -7.34 -20.48 5.66
CA VAL A 89 -6.75 -21.80 5.96
C VAL A 89 -5.60 -21.64 6.96
N VAL A 90 -5.64 -22.41 8.05
CA VAL A 90 -4.73 -22.22 9.18
C VAL A 90 -3.40 -22.94 9.00
N GLY A 91 -2.32 -22.21 9.30
CA GLY A 91 -0.93 -22.68 9.23
C GLY A 91 -0.36 -22.65 7.82
N TYR A 92 0.97 -22.71 7.72
CA TYR A 92 1.69 -22.63 6.44
C TYR A 92 1.63 -23.97 5.69
N ARG A 93 0.56 -24.17 4.90
CA ARG A 93 0.27 -25.41 4.15
C ARG A 93 -0.52 -25.10 2.87
N LYS A 94 -0.69 -26.10 2.00
CA LYS A 94 -1.56 -26.00 0.82
C LYS A 94 -2.94 -25.44 1.18
N GLY A 95 -3.40 -24.45 0.43
CA GLY A 95 -4.62 -23.69 0.68
C GLY A 95 -4.45 -22.42 1.51
N ASN A 96 -3.39 -22.29 2.29
CA ASN A 96 -3.12 -21.04 3.02
C ASN A 96 -2.72 -19.94 2.05
N TRP A 97 -3.27 -18.73 2.24
CA TRP A 97 -2.99 -17.56 1.40
C TRP A 97 -1.50 -17.34 1.16
N ILE A 98 -0.74 -17.22 2.25
CA ILE A 98 0.68 -16.86 2.19
C ILE A 98 1.48 -17.99 1.53
N PHE A 99 1.14 -19.25 1.83
CA PHE A 99 1.75 -20.41 1.20
C PHE A 99 1.53 -20.44 -0.32
N GLU A 100 0.29 -20.32 -0.79
CA GLU A 100 -0.04 -20.48 -2.22
C GLU A 100 0.55 -19.37 -3.08
N TRP A 101 0.52 -18.12 -2.60
CA TRP A 101 1.15 -16.99 -3.30
C TRP A 101 2.68 -17.06 -3.25
N SER A 102 3.27 -17.44 -2.10
CA SER A 102 4.73 -17.59 -1.98
C SER A 102 5.25 -18.75 -2.84
N HIS A 103 4.48 -19.83 -2.94
CA HIS A 103 4.78 -20.94 -3.83
C HIS A 103 4.81 -20.49 -5.29
N GLN A 104 3.80 -19.73 -5.72
CA GLN A 104 3.75 -19.17 -7.08
C GLN A 104 4.94 -18.23 -7.35
N ALA A 105 5.26 -17.35 -6.40
CA ALA A 105 6.41 -16.46 -6.48
C ALA A 105 7.74 -17.22 -6.63
N MET A 106 7.89 -18.32 -5.89
CA MET A 106 9.09 -19.16 -5.94
C MET A 106 9.31 -19.76 -7.33
N LEU A 107 8.25 -20.13 -8.06
CA LEU A 107 8.38 -20.64 -9.44
C LEU A 107 9.00 -19.59 -10.37
N TRP A 108 8.59 -18.32 -10.26
CA TRP A 108 9.21 -17.23 -11.02
C TRP A 108 10.63 -16.92 -10.58
N GLN A 109 10.89 -16.96 -9.28
CA GLN A 109 12.24 -16.81 -8.75
C GLN A 109 13.19 -17.90 -9.28
N GLN A 110 12.73 -19.16 -9.37
CA GLN A 110 13.52 -20.25 -9.94
C GLN A 110 13.82 -20.03 -11.43
N ARG A 111 12.80 -19.60 -12.20
CA ARG A 111 12.99 -19.22 -13.61
C ARG A 111 14.02 -18.09 -13.74
N ALA A 112 13.89 -17.04 -12.92
CA ALA A 112 14.82 -15.92 -12.92
C ALA A 112 16.28 -16.32 -12.63
N LEU A 113 16.49 -17.33 -11.78
CA LEU A 113 17.81 -17.89 -11.48
C LEU A 113 18.40 -18.74 -12.62
N GLN A 114 17.54 -19.30 -13.48
CA GLN A 114 17.93 -20.17 -14.60
C GLN A 114 18.08 -19.41 -15.92
N THR A 115 17.60 -18.17 -15.99
CA THR A 115 17.66 -17.33 -17.19
C THR A 115 18.99 -16.57 -17.26
N GLU A 116 19.75 -16.76 -18.33
CA GLU A 116 21.02 -16.05 -18.57
C GLU A 116 20.80 -14.60 -19.04
N GLN A 117 19.74 -14.34 -19.81
CA GLN A 117 19.45 -13.01 -20.33
C GLN A 117 18.98 -12.08 -19.21
N ALA A 118 19.81 -11.10 -18.85
CA ALA A 118 19.56 -10.20 -17.72
C ALA A 118 18.19 -9.53 -17.76
N ALA A 119 17.77 -8.95 -18.90
CA ALA A 119 16.49 -8.26 -19.01
C ALA A 119 15.28 -9.19 -18.76
N GLU A 120 15.34 -10.42 -19.27
CA GLU A 120 14.28 -11.42 -19.06
C GLU A 120 14.28 -11.92 -17.61
N ALA A 121 15.45 -12.21 -17.05
CA ALA A 121 15.60 -12.56 -15.63
C ALA A 121 15.04 -11.45 -14.72
N GLY A 122 15.27 -10.18 -15.06
CA GLY A 122 14.73 -9.03 -14.35
C GLY A 122 13.20 -9.01 -14.32
N ASN A 123 12.55 -9.32 -15.44
CA ASN A 123 11.10 -9.43 -15.51
C ASN A 123 10.57 -10.58 -14.63
N PHE A 124 11.24 -11.73 -14.60
CA PHE A 124 10.87 -12.84 -13.72
C PHE A 124 11.07 -12.52 -12.25
N TRP A 125 12.15 -11.85 -11.89
CA TRP A 125 12.37 -11.34 -10.54
C TRP A 125 11.28 -10.35 -10.10
N LEU A 126 10.85 -9.47 -11.01
CA LEU A 126 9.78 -8.51 -10.73
C LEU A 126 8.43 -9.22 -10.51
N LYS A 127 8.11 -10.24 -11.30
CA LYS A 127 6.93 -11.09 -11.07
C LYS A 127 6.99 -11.78 -9.70
N ALA A 128 8.13 -12.38 -9.36
CA ALA A 128 8.34 -13.00 -8.05
C ALA A 128 8.16 -11.98 -6.90
N ALA A 129 8.73 -10.78 -7.03
CA ALA A 129 8.60 -9.72 -6.03
C ALA A 129 7.14 -9.32 -5.80
N ASN A 130 6.37 -9.14 -6.88
CA ASN A 130 4.95 -8.80 -6.79
C ASN A 130 4.11 -9.92 -6.15
N LEU A 131 4.36 -11.18 -6.51
CA LEU A 131 3.66 -12.32 -5.91
C LEU A 131 4.00 -12.51 -4.42
N TYR A 132 5.27 -12.33 -4.02
CA TYR A 132 5.64 -12.33 -2.59
C TYR A 132 5.02 -11.16 -1.82
N SER A 133 4.90 -9.99 -2.45
CA SER A 133 4.18 -8.84 -1.88
C SER A 133 2.70 -9.20 -1.62
N ILE A 134 2.02 -9.82 -2.59
CA ILE A 134 0.64 -10.30 -2.40
C ILE A 134 0.55 -11.40 -1.34
N ALA A 135 1.55 -12.29 -1.25
CA ALA A 135 1.59 -13.29 -0.20
C ALA A 135 1.56 -12.65 1.20
N GLY A 136 2.21 -11.50 1.39
CA GLY A 136 2.18 -10.76 2.64
C GLY A 136 0.92 -9.91 2.89
N TYR A 137 0.11 -9.64 1.87
CA TYR A 137 -1.08 -8.76 1.95
C TYR A 137 -2.08 -9.24 3.03
N PRO A 138 -2.67 -8.34 3.87
CA PRO A 138 -2.53 -6.88 3.89
C PRO A 138 -1.42 -6.37 4.86
N HIS A 139 -0.40 -7.19 5.13
CA HIS A 139 0.75 -6.84 5.95
C HIS A 139 0.39 -6.47 7.40
N LEU A 140 -0.43 -7.30 8.06
CA LEU A 140 -0.75 -7.10 9.47
C LEU A 140 0.50 -7.35 10.33
N LYS A 141 0.75 -6.43 11.26
CA LYS A 141 1.85 -6.54 12.21
C LYS A 141 1.56 -7.69 13.19
N GLY A 142 2.54 -8.56 13.39
CA GLY A 142 2.39 -9.80 14.15
C GLY A 142 2.14 -11.04 13.29
N ASP A 143 1.93 -10.89 11.98
CA ASP A 143 1.92 -12.01 11.04
C ASP A 143 3.37 -12.38 10.65
N ASP A 144 3.93 -13.41 11.27
CA ASP A 144 5.30 -13.85 11.00
C ASP A 144 5.50 -14.35 9.56
N LEU A 145 4.48 -14.97 8.97
CA LEU A 145 4.54 -15.50 7.61
C LEU A 145 4.50 -14.36 6.60
N SER A 146 3.67 -13.34 6.85
CA SER A 146 3.65 -12.12 6.06
C SER A 146 5.01 -11.40 6.11
N GLN A 147 5.62 -11.29 7.29
CA GLN A 147 6.94 -10.66 7.42
C GLN A 147 8.02 -11.39 6.60
N GLN A 148 8.00 -12.73 6.60
CA GLN A 148 8.91 -13.52 5.77
C GLN A 148 8.66 -13.28 4.27
N ALA A 149 7.40 -13.24 3.85
CA ALA A 149 7.03 -12.93 2.46
C ALA A 149 7.51 -11.53 2.04
N VAL A 150 7.39 -10.53 2.92
CA VAL A 150 7.90 -9.16 2.65
C VAL A 150 9.42 -9.15 2.49
N VAL A 151 10.17 -9.92 3.29
CA VAL A 151 11.63 -10.05 3.11
C VAL A 151 11.96 -10.66 1.75
N LEU A 152 11.21 -11.67 1.31
CA LEU A 152 11.39 -12.28 -0.01
C LEU A 152 11.01 -11.32 -1.14
N ALA A 153 9.93 -10.55 -0.99
CA ALA A 153 9.51 -9.53 -1.95
C ALA A 153 10.62 -8.48 -2.15
N ASN A 154 11.18 -7.96 -1.07
CA ASN A 154 12.27 -6.99 -1.12
C ASN A 154 13.53 -7.55 -1.79
N LYS A 155 13.93 -8.79 -1.46
CA LYS A 155 15.09 -9.45 -2.09
C LYS A 155 14.87 -9.66 -3.59
N ALA A 156 13.70 -10.15 -3.98
CA ALA A 156 13.35 -10.34 -5.38
C ALA A 156 13.33 -9.00 -6.14
N TYR A 157 12.81 -7.94 -5.51
CA TYR A 157 12.80 -6.60 -6.10
C TYR A 157 14.21 -6.03 -6.31
N GLU A 158 15.11 -6.21 -5.34
CA GLU A 158 16.51 -5.81 -5.47
C GLU A 158 17.22 -6.57 -6.60
N ASN A 159 16.94 -7.85 -6.78
CA ASN A 159 17.46 -8.62 -7.91
C ASN A 159 16.88 -8.13 -9.25
N ALA A 160 15.57 -7.86 -9.31
CA ALA A 160 14.94 -7.29 -10.50
C ALA A 160 15.59 -5.96 -10.91
N ALA A 161 15.89 -5.11 -9.93
CA ALA A 161 16.53 -3.82 -10.17
C ALA A 161 17.96 -3.93 -10.71
N ARG A 162 18.72 -4.96 -10.34
CA ARG A 162 20.07 -5.21 -10.91
C ARG A 162 20.02 -5.58 -12.39
N CYS A 163 18.90 -6.10 -12.84
CA CYS A 163 18.63 -6.50 -14.22
C CYS A 163 17.94 -5.41 -15.04
N SER A 164 17.59 -4.28 -14.42
CA SER A 164 16.83 -3.18 -15.04
C SER A 164 17.77 -2.14 -15.64
N ASP A 165 17.34 -1.49 -16.72
CA ASP A 165 18.02 -0.32 -17.27
C ASP A 165 17.91 0.91 -16.35
N TYR A 166 16.97 0.89 -15.40
CA TYR A 166 16.80 1.94 -14.40
C TYR A 166 17.67 1.69 -13.17
N GLN A 167 18.12 2.76 -12.51
CA GLN A 167 18.92 2.62 -11.29
C GLN A 167 18.02 2.67 -10.06
N LEU A 168 18.08 1.64 -9.23
CA LEU A 168 17.50 1.63 -7.88
C LEU A 168 18.60 1.91 -6.85
N ARG A 169 18.38 2.90 -5.99
CA ARG A 169 19.23 3.18 -4.83
C ARG A 169 18.44 3.04 -3.55
N LYS A 170 18.97 2.25 -2.60
CA LYS A 170 18.48 2.22 -1.23
C LYS A 170 19.08 3.38 -0.47
N ILE A 171 18.22 4.26 0.04
CA ILE A 171 18.63 5.43 0.81
C ILE A 171 18.20 5.22 2.25
N GLU A 172 19.14 5.34 3.17
CA GLU A 172 18.85 5.33 4.60
C GLU A 172 18.58 6.75 5.08
N PHE A 173 17.43 6.95 5.71
CA PHE A 173 17.05 8.22 6.35
C PHE A 173 17.11 8.06 7.86
N LYS A 174 17.85 8.96 8.51
CA LYS A 174 17.99 8.96 9.97
C LYS A 174 16.73 9.55 10.59
N LEU A 175 16.23 8.89 11.63
CA LEU A 175 15.09 9.38 12.40
C LEU A 175 15.54 10.19 13.62
N LYS A 176 14.82 11.25 13.96
CA LYS A 176 15.06 12.09 15.15
C LYS A 176 14.98 11.30 16.45
N GLU A 177 14.09 10.31 16.50
CA GLU A 177 13.87 9.43 17.65
C GLU A 177 14.92 8.31 17.76
N GLY A 178 15.86 8.25 16.81
CA GLY A 178 16.89 7.22 16.72
C GLY A 178 16.54 6.12 15.71
N GLY A 179 17.59 5.51 15.16
CA GLY A 179 17.48 4.51 14.09
C GLY A 179 17.31 5.12 12.70
N CYS A 180 17.09 4.23 11.72
CA CYS A 180 16.95 4.58 10.31
C CYS A 180 15.77 3.85 9.68
N VAL A 181 15.22 4.45 8.64
CA VAL A 181 14.30 3.80 7.68
C VAL A 181 14.94 3.77 6.30
N THR A 182 14.52 2.81 5.49
CA THR A 182 14.99 2.66 4.12
C THR A 182 13.92 3.13 3.14
N GLY A 183 14.31 4.05 2.26
CA GLY A 183 13.53 4.43 1.08
C GLY A 183 14.20 3.95 -0.21
N PHE A 184 13.39 3.72 -1.23
CA PHE A 184 13.83 3.31 -2.55
C PHE A 184 13.76 4.49 -3.52
N LEU A 185 14.93 4.92 -3.98
CA LEU A 185 15.08 5.97 -5.01
C LEU A 185 15.28 5.32 -6.38
N HIS A 186 14.28 5.46 -7.23
CA HIS A 186 14.29 5.01 -8.61
C HIS A 186 14.71 6.19 -9.50
N LEU A 187 15.75 6.00 -10.30
CA LEU A 187 16.30 7.02 -11.18
C LEU A 187 16.07 6.63 -12.65
N PRO A 188 15.73 7.60 -13.53
CA PRO A 188 15.61 7.34 -14.96
C PRO A 188 16.94 6.85 -15.55
N GLN A 189 16.91 6.17 -16.70
CA GLN A 189 18.09 5.49 -17.28
C GLN A 189 19.31 6.40 -17.48
N ARG A 190 19.07 7.67 -17.85
CA ARG A 190 20.13 8.66 -18.15
C ARG A 190 19.77 10.01 -17.52
N PRO A 191 20.01 10.20 -16.21
CA PRO A 191 19.74 11.48 -15.57
C PRO A 191 20.73 12.53 -16.07
N GLN A 192 20.24 13.70 -16.49
CA GLN A 192 21.08 14.83 -16.94
C GLN A 192 21.55 15.72 -15.76
N GLY A 193 21.63 15.15 -14.56
CA GLY A 193 21.86 15.85 -13.29
C GLY A 193 20.91 15.38 -12.19
N PRO A 194 20.83 16.12 -11.06
CA PRO A 194 19.83 15.85 -10.03
C PRO A 194 18.42 15.87 -10.63
N SER A 195 17.66 14.80 -10.41
CA SER A 195 16.35 14.62 -11.05
C SER A 195 15.24 15.27 -10.21
N PRO A 196 14.27 15.97 -10.84
CA PRO A 196 13.03 16.31 -10.15
C PRO A 196 12.40 15.01 -9.62
N THR A 197 11.89 15.04 -8.40
CA THR A 197 11.56 13.80 -7.67
C THR A 197 10.11 13.80 -7.21
N ILE A 198 9.42 12.69 -7.46
CA ILE A 198 8.11 12.40 -6.90
C ILE A 198 8.28 11.52 -5.66
N LEU A 199 7.90 12.03 -4.49
CA LEU A 199 7.72 11.23 -3.29
C LEU A 199 6.35 10.54 -3.35
N VAL A 200 6.34 9.22 -3.35
CA VAL A 200 5.09 8.44 -3.37
C VAL A 200 4.70 8.05 -1.94
N CYS A 201 3.54 8.55 -1.51
CA CYS A 201 2.86 8.14 -0.30
C CYS A 201 1.82 7.06 -0.68
N GLY A 202 2.17 5.79 -0.48
CA GLY A 202 1.31 4.66 -0.83
C GLY A 202 0.05 4.50 0.02
N SER A 203 -0.76 3.48 -0.30
CA SER A 203 -1.83 3.02 0.60
C SER A 203 -1.23 2.29 1.81
N LEU A 204 -2.06 2.00 2.81
CA LEU A 204 -1.59 1.31 4.02
C LEU A 204 -1.29 -0.16 3.78
N ASP A 205 -1.78 -0.78 2.71
CA ASP A 205 -1.67 -2.20 2.38
C ASP A 205 -0.66 -2.51 1.25
N ASN A 206 0.09 -1.52 0.77
CA ASN A 206 1.14 -1.71 -0.22
C ASN A 206 2.54 -1.67 0.38
N LEU A 207 3.47 -2.36 -0.29
CA LEU A 207 4.91 -2.19 -0.07
C LEU A 207 5.46 -1.08 -0.97
N GLN A 208 6.56 -0.44 -0.54
CA GLN A 208 7.24 0.58 -1.34
C GLN A 208 7.77 0.09 -2.70
N SER A 209 7.94 -1.23 -2.86
CA SER A 209 8.33 -1.89 -4.12
C SER A 209 7.18 -2.06 -5.12
N ASP A 210 5.92 -1.92 -4.69
CA ASP A 210 4.75 -2.19 -5.54
C ASP A 210 4.52 -1.12 -6.62
N TYR A 211 5.24 0.00 -6.53
CA TYR A 211 5.08 1.18 -7.39
C TYR A 211 6.03 1.20 -8.60
N TYR A 212 6.76 0.12 -8.89
CA TYR A 212 7.69 0.09 -10.03
C TYR A 212 7.02 0.44 -11.37
N GLN A 213 5.82 -0.10 -11.62
CA GLN A 213 5.08 0.17 -12.85
C GLN A 213 4.73 1.66 -12.99
N LEU A 214 4.35 2.32 -11.88
CA LEU A 214 4.10 3.76 -11.85
C LEU A 214 5.36 4.53 -12.29
N PHE A 215 6.52 4.15 -11.76
CA PHE A 215 7.78 4.78 -12.16
C PHE A 215 8.10 4.53 -13.63
N ARG A 216 8.12 3.26 -14.06
CA ARG A 216 8.54 2.86 -15.40
C ARG A 216 7.70 3.50 -16.50
N ASP A 217 6.38 3.49 -16.34
CA ASP A 217 5.47 3.82 -17.43
C ASP A 217 5.04 5.30 -17.45
N TYR A 218 5.12 6.00 -16.31
CA TYR A 218 4.55 7.35 -16.19
C TYR A 218 5.54 8.41 -15.70
N LEU A 219 6.46 8.07 -14.80
CA LEU A 219 7.37 9.05 -14.20
C LEU A 219 8.73 9.12 -14.92
N ALA A 220 9.35 7.97 -15.15
CA ALA A 220 10.66 7.88 -15.80
C ALA A 220 10.67 8.46 -17.23
N PRO A 221 9.64 8.25 -18.09
CA PRO A 221 9.59 8.86 -19.43
C PRO A 221 9.52 10.40 -19.39
N LEU A 222 9.09 10.97 -18.26
CA LEU A 222 9.03 12.41 -18.05
C LEU A 222 10.28 12.96 -17.35
N GLY A 223 11.26 12.11 -17.04
CA GLY A 223 12.52 12.47 -16.39
C GLY A 223 12.44 12.57 -14.86
N PHE A 224 11.36 12.09 -14.23
CA PHE A 224 11.27 12.07 -12.78
C PHE A 224 12.02 10.90 -12.16
N ALA A 225 12.68 11.18 -11.04
CA ALA A 225 12.99 10.16 -10.06
C ALA A 225 11.73 9.86 -9.21
N MET A 226 11.63 8.64 -8.69
CA MET A 226 10.58 8.25 -7.76
C MET A 226 11.20 7.78 -6.44
N LEU A 227 10.85 8.44 -5.35
CA LEU A 227 11.21 8.04 -4.00
C LEU A 227 9.99 7.38 -3.34
N THR A 228 10.12 6.11 -2.95
CA THR A 228 9.10 5.38 -2.18
C THR A 228 9.63 5.04 -0.79
N VAL A 229 8.72 4.97 0.18
CA VAL A 229 8.99 4.63 1.58
C VAL A 229 7.80 3.86 2.10
N ASP A 230 8.03 2.80 2.88
CA ASP A 230 6.92 2.04 3.46
C ASP A 230 6.13 2.89 4.47
N MET A 231 4.82 2.67 4.52
CA MET A 231 3.98 3.26 5.55
C MET A 231 4.36 2.74 6.95
N PRO A 232 4.11 3.52 8.03
CA PRO A 232 4.36 3.06 9.38
C PRO A 232 3.72 1.69 9.65
N SER A 233 4.45 0.84 10.37
CA SER A 233 4.12 -0.57 10.67
C SER A 233 4.30 -1.57 9.52
N VAL A 234 4.76 -1.17 8.34
CA VAL A 234 4.97 -2.07 7.18
C VAL A 234 6.43 -2.09 6.76
N GLY A 235 6.91 -3.24 6.28
CA GLY A 235 8.22 -3.37 5.63
C GLY A 235 9.37 -2.78 6.44
N TYR A 236 10.15 -1.89 5.81
CA TYR A 236 11.28 -1.20 6.45
C TYR A 236 10.86 -0.23 7.56
N CYS A 237 9.57 0.12 7.64
CA CYS A 237 8.96 0.96 8.66
C CYS A 237 8.16 0.16 9.72
N SER A 238 8.33 -1.17 9.79
CA SER A 238 7.62 -2.07 10.70
C SER A 238 7.71 -1.71 12.19
N ARG A 239 8.80 -1.05 12.59
CA ARG A 239 9.02 -0.56 13.97
C ARG A 239 8.17 0.65 14.32
N LEU A 240 7.79 1.45 13.32
CA LEU A 240 6.99 2.65 13.50
C LEU A 240 5.51 2.31 13.65
N ARG A 241 4.76 3.27 14.19
CA ARG A 241 3.29 3.23 14.26
C ARG A 241 2.74 4.45 13.57
N LEU A 242 1.54 4.31 13.01
CA LEU A 242 0.81 5.43 12.44
C LEU A 242 0.23 6.26 13.58
N THR A 243 0.66 7.51 13.73
CA THR A 243 0.17 8.46 14.73
C THR A 243 -0.62 9.58 14.08
N GLN A 244 -1.31 10.40 14.88
CA GLN A 244 -2.12 11.52 14.40
C GLN A 244 -1.30 12.58 13.64
N ASP A 245 0.00 12.67 13.91
CA ASP A 245 0.93 13.40 13.04
C ASP A 245 1.36 12.51 11.86
N THR A 246 0.43 12.31 10.92
CA THR A 246 0.54 11.27 9.89
C THR A 246 1.76 11.42 8.98
N CYS A 247 2.32 12.63 8.86
CA CYS A 247 3.41 12.92 7.96
C CYS A 247 4.78 13.06 8.63
N THR A 248 4.93 12.84 9.95
CA THR A 248 6.22 13.03 10.66
C THR A 248 7.39 12.32 9.98
N LEU A 249 7.19 11.07 9.57
CA LEU A 249 8.19 10.28 8.83
C LEU A 249 8.61 10.96 7.53
N HIS A 250 7.63 11.36 6.73
CA HIS A 250 7.85 11.93 5.41
C HIS A 250 8.45 13.34 5.50
N GLN A 251 8.12 14.13 6.52
CA GLN A 251 8.77 15.41 6.78
C GLN A 251 10.25 15.24 7.09
N GLN A 252 10.62 14.27 7.94
CA GLN A 252 12.02 13.98 8.25
C GLN A 252 12.81 13.55 7.01
N ILE A 253 12.17 12.84 6.08
CA ILE A 253 12.75 12.44 4.79
C ILE A 253 12.94 13.67 3.89
N ILE A 254 11.92 14.51 3.74
CA ILE A 254 11.97 15.75 2.95
C ILE A 254 13.10 16.68 3.42
N HIS A 255 13.34 16.76 4.73
CA HIS A 255 14.41 17.59 5.31
C HIS A 255 15.82 17.07 4.99
N GLN A 256 15.97 15.80 4.60
CA GLN A 256 17.25 15.18 4.26
C GLN A 256 17.54 15.14 2.75
N LEU A 257 16.57 15.51 1.88
CA LEU A 257 16.71 15.38 0.43
C LEU A 257 17.85 16.23 -0.17
N ASN A 258 18.18 17.35 0.45
CA ASN A 258 19.29 18.21 0.02
C ASN A 258 20.66 17.52 0.13
N ASN A 259 20.78 16.46 0.95
CA ASN A 259 22.01 15.68 1.11
C ASN A 259 22.12 14.54 0.09
N ILE A 260 21.12 14.37 -0.79
CA ILE A 260 21.08 13.28 -1.76
C ILE A 260 21.43 13.86 -3.15
N PRO A 261 22.63 13.58 -3.70
CA PRO A 261 23.12 14.27 -4.90
C PRO A 261 22.32 13.95 -6.17
N TRP A 262 21.54 12.86 -6.18
CA TRP A 262 20.71 12.46 -7.32
C TRP A 262 19.33 13.14 -7.35
N ILE A 263 18.95 13.83 -6.27
CA ILE A 263 17.63 14.46 -6.13
C ILE A 263 17.76 15.97 -6.26
N ASP A 264 16.98 16.55 -7.17
CA ASP A 264 16.74 17.98 -7.15
C ASP A 264 15.75 18.32 -6.03
N HIS A 265 16.29 18.64 -4.86
CA HIS A 265 15.49 18.97 -3.68
C HIS A 265 14.66 20.27 -3.82
N THR A 266 14.86 21.05 -4.90
CA THR A 266 14.06 22.23 -5.20
C THR A 266 12.83 21.89 -6.05
N ARG A 267 12.78 20.71 -6.69
CA ARG A 267 11.68 20.24 -7.54
C ARG A 267 11.15 18.91 -7.01
N VAL A 268 10.48 18.98 -5.87
CA VAL A 268 9.84 17.82 -5.22
C VAL A 268 8.32 17.92 -5.31
N GLY A 269 7.70 16.90 -5.90
CA GLY A 269 6.26 16.68 -5.90
C GLY A 269 5.89 15.50 -5.02
N VAL A 270 4.62 15.41 -4.60
CA VAL A 270 4.13 14.26 -3.82
C VAL A 270 2.92 13.63 -4.51
N LEU A 271 2.90 12.30 -4.60
CA LEU A 271 1.78 11.53 -5.10
C LEU A 271 1.21 10.64 -3.98
N GLY A 272 -0.05 10.83 -3.62
CA GLY A 272 -0.72 10.09 -2.56
C GLY A 272 -1.81 9.14 -3.06
N PHE A 273 -1.77 7.87 -2.67
CA PHE A 273 -2.84 6.90 -2.92
C PHE A 273 -3.57 6.57 -1.63
N ARG A 274 -4.92 6.52 -1.65
CA ARG A 274 -5.72 6.17 -0.46
C ARG A 274 -5.36 7.02 0.74
N PHE A 275 -4.98 6.40 1.85
CA PHE A 275 -4.55 7.09 3.05
C PHE A 275 -3.22 7.83 2.87
N GLY A 276 -2.36 7.44 1.93
CA GLY A 276 -1.19 8.24 1.54
C GLY A 276 -1.54 9.64 1.04
N ALA A 277 -2.77 9.87 0.55
CA ALA A 277 -3.27 11.22 0.27
C ALA A 277 -3.39 12.09 1.53
N ASN A 278 -3.73 11.50 2.69
CA ASN A 278 -3.74 12.21 3.98
C ASN A 278 -2.36 12.81 4.28
N ILE A 279 -1.33 11.99 4.10
CA ILE A 279 0.07 12.38 4.30
C ILE A 279 0.46 13.46 3.28
N ALA A 280 0.18 13.25 1.99
CA ALA A 280 0.52 14.20 0.94
C ALA A 280 -0.12 15.58 1.15
N VAL A 281 -1.40 15.62 1.52
CA VAL A 281 -2.11 16.87 1.80
C VAL A 281 -1.56 17.53 3.05
N ARG A 282 -1.35 16.78 4.14
CA ARG A 282 -0.76 17.33 5.37
C ARG A 282 0.63 17.92 5.12
N LEU A 283 1.46 17.22 4.34
CA LEU A 283 2.78 17.70 3.92
C LEU A 283 2.69 19.00 3.12
N ALA A 284 1.73 19.16 2.22
CA ALA A 284 1.59 20.38 1.44
C ALA A 284 1.35 21.62 2.32
N TYR A 285 0.67 21.47 3.46
CA TYR A 285 0.52 22.56 4.43
C TYR A 285 1.79 22.84 5.23
N LEU A 286 2.46 21.79 5.70
CA LEU A 286 3.58 21.92 6.63
C LEU A 286 4.93 22.20 5.93
N GLU A 287 5.09 21.72 4.71
CA GLU A 287 6.32 21.80 3.91
C GLU A 287 6.10 22.57 2.61
N SER A 288 5.22 23.58 2.63
CA SER A 288 4.82 24.38 1.45
C SER A 288 5.99 25.06 0.71
N LYS A 289 7.13 25.27 1.38
CA LYS A 289 8.35 25.81 0.78
C LYS A 289 9.18 24.75 0.02
N ARG A 290 9.01 23.47 0.36
CA ARG A 290 9.79 22.35 -0.20
C ARG A 290 9.00 21.54 -1.23
N ILE A 291 7.67 21.51 -1.11
CA ILE A 291 6.79 20.77 -2.01
C ILE A 291 6.21 21.70 -3.05
N LYS A 292 6.42 21.37 -4.33
CA LYS A 292 5.98 22.17 -5.47
C LYS A 292 4.53 21.89 -5.87
N CYS A 293 4.08 20.65 -5.72
CA CYS A 293 2.70 20.26 -6.01
C CYS A 293 2.42 18.90 -5.39
N ILE A 294 1.13 18.62 -5.18
CA ILE A 294 0.68 17.28 -4.83
C ILE A 294 -0.40 16.79 -5.79
N ALA A 295 -0.44 15.48 -6.01
CA ALA A 295 -1.54 14.80 -6.66
C ALA A 295 -2.02 13.64 -5.78
N THR A 296 -3.33 13.37 -5.80
CA THR A 296 -3.92 12.31 -4.97
C THR A 296 -4.92 11.47 -5.73
N PHE A 297 -4.99 10.17 -5.45
CA PHE A 297 -5.98 9.25 -6.00
C PHE A 297 -6.75 8.54 -4.88
N GLY A 298 -8.09 8.61 -4.94
CA GLY A 298 -8.96 7.90 -4.01
C GLY A 298 -8.69 8.29 -2.55
N ALA A 299 -8.55 9.59 -2.28
CA ALA A 299 -8.07 10.13 -1.02
C ALA A 299 -8.99 9.84 0.19
N ILE A 300 -8.38 9.53 1.33
CA ILE A 300 -9.06 9.41 2.63
C ILE A 300 -8.55 10.52 3.54
N VAL A 301 -9.29 11.63 3.67
CA VAL A 301 -8.84 12.81 4.43
C VAL A 301 -9.85 13.33 5.45
N HIS A 302 -11.14 13.00 5.32
CA HIS A 302 -12.17 13.39 6.28
C HIS A 302 -13.38 12.46 6.34
N GLU A 303 -14.10 12.28 5.23
CA GLU A 303 -15.43 11.66 5.20
C GLU A 303 -15.43 10.25 5.77
N TRP A 304 -14.55 9.37 5.29
CA TRP A 304 -14.49 7.99 5.80
C TRP A 304 -13.96 7.94 7.25
N LEU A 305 -13.02 8.82 7.59
CA LEU A 305 -12.45 8.91 8.95
C LEU A 305 -13.47 9.44 9.99
N ASN A 306 -14.52 10.12 9.55
CA ASN A 306 -15.49 10.79 10.41
C ASN A 306 -16.91 10.21 10.35
N SER A 307 -17.20 9.30 9.42
CA SER A 307 -18.54 8.71 9.25
C SER A 307 -18.64 7.32 9.86
N ALA A 308 -19.47 7.19 10.90
CA ALA A 308 -19.74 5.91 11.54
C ALA A 308 -20.39 4.92 10.55
N GLU A 309 -21.32 5.38 9.72
CA GLU A 309 -22.01 4.57 8.72
C GLU A 309 -21.01 3.96 7.72
N ARG A 310 -20.11 4.78 7.15
CA ARG A 310 -19.09 4.30 6.20
C ARG A 310 -18.11 3.32 6.83
N GLN A 311 -17.76 3.53 8.10
CA GLN A 311 -16.86 2.64 8.85
C GLN A 311 -17.54 1.33 9.24
N GLN A 312 -18.86 1.33 9.46
CA GLN A 312 -19.64 0.12 9.71
C GLN A 312 -19.77 -0.74 8.45
N SER A 313 -19.93 -0.11 7.28
CA SER A 313 -19.99 -0.82 6.00
C SER A 313 -18.62 -1.28 5.46
N ALA A 314 -17.51 -0.86 6.09
CA ALA A 314 -16.18 -1.18 5.61
C ALA A 314 -15.84 -2.67 5.82
N PRO A 315 -15.19 -3.35 4.85
CA PRO A 315 -14.71 -4.71 5.02
C PRO A 315 -13.80 -4.86 6.24
N VAL A 316 -13.91 -5.99 6.95
CA VAL A 316 -13.17 -6.24 8.20
C VAL A 316 -11.65 -6.11 8.02
N MET A 317 -11.10 -6.65 6.94
CA MET A 317 -9.68 -6.55 6.61
C MET A 317 -9.19 -5.09 6.52
N TYR A 318 -10.04 -4.18 6.03
CA TYR A 318 -9.68 -2.77 5.92
C TYR A 318 -9.56 -2.12 7.30
N LEU A 319 -10.43 -2.49 8.24
CA LEU A 319 -10.38 -2.02 9.63
C LEU A 319 -9.19 -2.62 10.37
N ASP A 320 -8.93 -3.92 10.18
CA ASP A 320 -7.78 -4.62 10.76
C ASP A 320 -6.47 -4.02 10.29
N MET A 321 -6.39 -3.63 9.02
CA MET A 321 -5.27 -2.88 8.48
C MET A 321 -5.06 -1.57 9.26
N PHE A 322 -6.08 -0.71 9.38
CA PHE A 322 -5.94 0.54 10.13
C PHE A 322 -5.55 0.30 11.60
N ALA A 323 -6.22 -0.64 12.27
CA ALA A 323 -5.94 -1.00 13.66
C ALA A 323 -4.48 -1.48 13.82
N SER A 324 -4.03 -2.36 12.94
CA SER A 324 -2.65 -2.84 12.92
C SER A 324 -1.63 -1.71 12.71
N ARG A 325 -1.91 -0.73 11.84
CA ARG A 325 -1.00 0.41 11.58
C ARG A 325 -0.87 1.31 12.82
N MET A 326 -1.96 1.48 13.55
CA MET A 326 -2.01 2.23 14.82
C MET A 326 -1.43 1.44 16.01
N GLY A 327 -1.27 0.12 15.87
CA GLY A 327 -0.85 -0.76 16.96
C GLY A 327 -1.98 -1.13 17.94
N ILE A 328 -3.21 -1.13 17.44
CA ILE A 328 -4.43 -1.54 18.15
C ILE A 328 -4.74 -2.99 17.73
N TYR A 329 -4.67 -3.93 18.67
CA TYR A 329 -4.90 -5.36 18.40
C TYR A 329 -6.17 -5.90 19.07
N ASN A 330 -6.76 -5.13 19.98
CA ASN A 330 -8.05 -5.40 20.59
C ASN A 330 -8.95 -4.18 20.31
N VAL A 331 -9.82 -4.31 19.31
CA VAL A 331 -10.67 -3.24 18.80
C VAL A 331 -11.95 -3.15 19.62
N ASP A 332 -12.08 -2.03 20.34
CA ASP A 332 -13.36 -1.51 20.78
C ASP A 332 -13.87 -0.53 19.71
N GLU A 333 -15.05 -0.78 19.16
CA GLU A 333 -15.53 -0.07 17.97
C GLU A 333 -15.69 1.44 18.19
N ASN A 334 -16.16 1.83 19.39
CA ASN A 334 -16.37 3.23 19.72
C ASN A 334 -15.05 3.96 19.91
N ALA A 335 -14.12 3.38 20.67
CA ALA A 335 -12.79 3.94 20.85
C ALA A 335 -12.03 4.03 19.52
N PHE A 336 -12.10 2.98 18.70
CA PHE A 336 -11.43 2.94 17.39
C PHE A 336 -11.97 3.99 16.42
N ARG A 337 -13.30 4.18 16.37
CA ARG A 337 -13.92 5.25 15.59
C ARG A 337 -13.48 6.64 16.05
N LEU A 338 -13.43 6.88 17.36
CA LEU A 338 -12.96 8.15 17.90
C LEU A 338 -11.50 8.41 17.50
N GLU A 339 -10.65 7.38 17.60
CA GLU A 339 -9.25 7.46 17.18
C GLU A 339 -9.13 7.77 15.68
N LEU A 340 -9.84 7.05 14.80
CA LEU A 340 -9.88 7.33 13.36
C LEU A 340 -10.27 8.78 13.07
N GLY A 341 -11.23 9.33 13.83
CA GLY A 341 -11.66 10.72 13.72
C GLY A 341 -10.53 11.74 13.93
N CYS A 342 -9.51 11.42 14.73
CA CYS A 342 -8.36 12.28 14.98
C CYS A 342 -7.41 12.41 13.77
N TYR A 343 -7.53 11.50 12.79
CA TYR A 343 -6.75 11.54 11.54
C TYR A 343 -7.37 12.42 10.47
N SER A 344 -8.58 12.95 10.71
CA SER A 344 -9.23 13.82 9.75
C SER A 344 -8.52 15.16 9.64
N LEU A 345 -8.03 15.48 8.44
CA LEU A 345 -7.34 16.75 8.17
C LEU A 345 -8.25 17.97 8.33
N LYS A 346 -9.57 17.80 8.17
CA LYS A 346 -10.55 18.86 8.44
C LYS A 346 -10.71 19.11 9.95
N LYS A 347 -10.79 18.05 10.77
CA LYS A 347 -10.81 18.18 12.25
C LYS A 347 -9.49 18.72 12.79
N GLN A 348 -8.37 18.41 12.14
CA GLN A 348 -7.06 18.98 12.43
C GLN A 348 -6.90 20.45 11.97
N GLY A 349 -7.92 21.04 11.34
CA GLY A 349 -7.93 22.44 10.92
C GLY A 349 -7.11 22.77 9.67
N LEU A 350 -6.67 21.75 8.91
CA LEU A 350 -5.91 21.93 7.68
C LEU A 350 -6.84 22.14 6.48
N LEU A 351 -7.77 21.19 6.26
CA LEU A 351 -8.76 21.27 5.18
C LEU A 351 -9.91 22.20 5.58
N GLY A 352 -9.77 23.47 5.18
CA GLY A 352 -10.61 24.59 5.61
C GLY A 352 -9.86 25.94 5.51
N ARG A 353 -8.54 25.89 5.32
CA ARG A 353 -7.68 27.03 5.03
C ARG A 353 -7.08 26.89 3.64
N ARG A 354 -6.84 28.02 2.96
CA ARG A 354 -6.18 28.03 1.65
C ARG A 354 -4.69 27.66 1.78
N CYS A 355 -4.23 26.75 0.94
CA CYS A 355 -2.84 26.34 0.78
C CYS A 355 -2.29 26.86 -0.55
N SER A 356 -1.07 27.37 -0.54
CA SER A 356 -0.41 27.89 -1.76
C SER A 356 0.08 26.77 -2.69
N VAL A 357 0.25 25.54 -2.20
CA VAL A 357 0.73 24.41 -2.98
C VAL A 357 -0.38 23.92 -3.92
N PRO A 358 -0.15 23.87 -5.25
CA PRO A 358 -1.08 23.28 -6.21
C PRO A 358 -1.46 21.83 -5.85
N MET A 359 -2.74 21.49 -6.00
CA MET A 359 -3.27 20.18 -5.63
C MET A 359 -4.17 19.61 -6.73
N LEU A 360 -3.84 18.43 -7.24
CA LEU A 360 -4.73 17.64 -8.09
C LEU A 360 -5.37 16.52 -7.27
N ALA A 361 -6.69 16.41 -7.28
CA ALA A 361 -7.42 15.35 -6.58
C ALA A 361 -8.27 14.51 -7.54
N GLY A 362 -7.81 13.28 -7.77
CA GLY A 362 -8.50 12.24 -8.54
C GLY A 362 -9.47 11.44 -7.70
N TYR A 363 -10.67 11.17 -8.21
CA TYR A 363 -11.67 10.32 -7.57
C TYR A 363 -12.40 9.44 -8.59
N TRP A 364 -12.81 8.25 -8.14
CA TRP A 364 -13.77 7.41 -8.86
C TRP A 364 -15.18 7.71 -8.38
N GLN A 365 -16.14 7.58 -9.30
CA GLN A 365 -17.55 7.60 -8.91
C GLN A 365 -17.85 6.41 -7.97
N ASN A 366 -18.73 6.62 -6.99
CA ASN A 366 -19.19 5.58 -6.06
C ASN A 366 -18.09 4.85 -5.27
N ASP A 367 -16.91 5.44 -5.10
CA ASP A 367 -15.88 4.91 -4.22
C ASP A 367 -16.33 5.03 -2.75
N ILE A 368 -16.51 3.89 -2.09
CA ILE A 368 -17.02 3.80 -0.71
C ILE A 368 -16.05 4.39 0.33
N PHE A 369 -14.75 4.34 0.07
CA PHE A 369 -13.71 4.84 0.97
C PHE A 369 -13.37 6.30 0.68
N SER A 370 -13.45 6.70 -0.60
CA SER A 370 -13.10 8.04 -1.06
C SER A 370 -14.24 8.65 -1.87
N PRO A 371 -15.35 9.06 -1.22
CA PRO A 371 -16.41 9.77 -1.93
C PRO A 371 -15.87 11.07 -2.56
N LYS A 372 -16.59 11.61 -3.56
CA LYS A 372 -16.19 12.82 -4.30
C LYS A 372 -15.89 14.00 -3.37
N GLU A 373 -16.58 14.07 -2.25
CA GLU A 373 -16.44 15.07 -1.19
C GLU A 373 -15.00 15.15 -0.66
N GLU A 374 -14.28 14.04 -0.55
CA GLU A 374 -12.87 14.00 -0.14
C GLU A 374 -12.01 14.80 -1.13
N SER A 375 -12.10 14.46 -2.43
CA SER A 375 -11.32 15.13 -3.47
C SER A 375 -11.74 16.58 -3.70
N LYS A 376 -13.02 16.92 -3.50
CA LYS A 376 -13.50 18.31 -3.49
C LYS A 376 -12.85 19.11 -2.35
N LEU A 377 -12.80 18.56 -1.13
CA LEU A 377 -12.18 19.23 0.01
C LEU A 377 -10.71 19.56 -0.28
N ILE A 378 -9.97 18.64 -0.90
CA ILE A 378 -8.57 18.85 -1.29
C ILE A 378 -8.46 19.94 -2.36
N ALA A 379 -9.18 19.81 -3.48
CA ALA A 379 -9.08 20.76 -4.59
C ALA A 379 -9.51 22.17 -4.17
N MET A 380 -10.57 22.32 -3.37
CA MET A 380 -11.04 23.62 -2.89
C MET A 380 -10.11 24.24 -1.84
N SER A 381 -9.25 23.45 -1.19
CA SER A 381 -8.32 23.97 -0.20
C SER A 381 -7.03 24.52 -0.82
N SER A 382 -6.73 24.18 -2.08
CA SER A 382 -5.61 24.75 -2.83
C SER A 382 -5.97 26.09 -3.46
N MET A 383 -4.98 26.99 -3.61
CA MET A 383 -5.09 28.18 -4.48
C MET A 383 -5.11 27.82 -5.98
N ASP A 384 -4.55 26.66 -6.31
CA ASP A 384 -4.46 26.11 -7.67
C ASP A 384 -4.87 24.63 -7.61
N GLY A 385 -6.17 24.43 -7.41
CA GLY A 385 -6.80 23.14 -7.23
C GLY A 385 -7.38 22.59 -8.53
N LYS A 386 -7.12 21.32 -8.82
CA LYS A 386 -7.72 20.59 -9.95
C LYS A 386 -8.43 19.35 -9.46
N LEU A 387 -9.70 19.20 -9.85
CA LEU A 387 -10.46 17.97 -9.62
C LEU A 387 -10.40 17.09 -10.87
N LEU A 388 -10.03 15.82 -10.71
CA LEU A 388 -9.99 14.83 -11.79
C LEU A 388 -11.03 13.75 -11.55
N THR A 389 -12.01 13.65 -12.45
CA THR A 389 -13.02 12.58 -12.39
C THR A 389 -12.53 11.39 -13.18
N ILE A 390 -12.50 10.21 -12.57
CA ILE A 390 -12.01 8.97 -13.19
C ILE A 390 -13.21 8.05 -13.41
N PRO A 391 -13.56 7.73 -14.68
CA PRO A 391 -14.63 6.79 -14.96
C PRO A 391 -14.33 5.38 -14.40
N ILE A 392 -15.37 4.65 -14.01
CA ILE A 392 -15.25 3.26 -13.55
C ILE A 392 -15.17 2.30 -14.74
N THR A 393 -15.72 2.69 -15.90
CA THR A 393 -15.80 1.83 -17.09
C THR A 393 -15.27 2.55 -18.33
N PRO A 394 -14.32 1.97 -19.09
CA PRO A 394 -13.53 0.77 -18.75
C PRO A 394 -12.50 1.09 -17.67
N VAL A 395 -12.41 0.27 -16.62
CA VAL A 395 -11.62 0.58 -15.42
C VAL A 395 -10.12 0.75 -15.70
N TYR A 396 -9.52 -0.14 -16.49
CA TYR A 396 -8.09 -0.12 -16.82
C TYR A 396 -7.70 1.10 -17.65
N SER A 397 -8.44 1.38 -18.73
CA SER A 397 -8.13 2.52 -19.60
C SER A 397 -8.36 3.84 -18.88
N SER A 398 -9.38 3.93 -18.04
CA SER A 398 -9.68 5.10 -17.23
C SER A 398 -8.58 5.36 -16.19
N PHE A 399 -8.11 4.32 -15.51
CA PHE A 399 -7.00 4.45 -14.56
C PHE A 399 -5.70 4.84 -15.26
N ASN A 400 -5.35 4.18 -16.37
CA ASN A 400 -4.18 4.51 -17.17
C ASN A 400 -4.20 5.97 -17.64
N LYS A 401 -5.33 6.44 -18.19
CA LYS A 401 -5.50 7.83 -18.63
C LYS A 401 -5.32 8.81 -17.47
N ALA A 402 -5.87 8.48 -16.29
CA ALA A 402 -5.76 9.33 -15.12
C ALA A 402 -4.29 9.46 -14.63
N LEU A 403 -3.52 8.37 -14.67
CA LEU A 403 -2.09 8.39 -14.36
C LEU A 403 -1.27 9.19 -15.39
N GLN A 404 -1.57 9.06 -16.68
CA GLN A 404 -0.94 9.87 -17.73
C GLN A 404 -1.22 11.36 -17.56
N GLU A 405 -2.49 11.74 -17.37
CA GLU A 405 -2.89 13.13 -17.18
C GLU A 405 -2.25 13.74 -15.92
N THR A 406 -2.21 12.96 -14.83
CA THR A 406 -1.61 13.39 -13.57
C THR A 406 -0.11 13.56 -13.68
N SER A 407 0.59 12.65 -14.37
CA SER A 407 2.04 12.73 -14.55
C SER A 407 2.44 13.92 -15.41
N GLN A 408 1.66 14.23 -16.46
CA GLN A 408 1.85 15.46 -17.23
C GLN A 408 1.54 16.71 -16.41
N TRP A 409 0.51 16.68 -15.56
CA TRP A 409 0.19 17.80 -14.67
C TRP A 409 1.31 18.04 -13.65
N LEU A 410 1.86 16.98 -13.04
CA LEU A 410 3.01 17.04 -12.14
C LEU A 410 4.22 17.68 -12.85
N LYS A 411 4.48 17.29 -14.09
CA LYS A 411 5.54 17.91 -14.91
C LYS A 411 5.34 19.39 -15.14
N ASN A 412 4.13 19.82 -15.44
CA ASN A 412 3.84 21.23 -15.67
C ASN A 412 3.98 22.07 -14.39
N LYS A 413 3.73 21.50 -13.20
CA LYS A 413 3.83 22.21 -11.92
C LYS A 413 5.21 22.21 -11.29
N MET A 414 6.05 21.25 -11.64
CA MET A 414 7.44 21.18 -11.19
C MET A 414 8.46 21.74 -12.20
N GLY A 415 7.99 22.08 -13.40
CA GLY A 415 8.81 22.62 -14.50
C GLY A 415 9.51 23.92 -14.17
#